data_AF-A0A3B8U1I7-F1
#
_entry.id   AF-A0A3B8U1I7-F1
#
_cell.length_a   1.000
_cell.length_b   1.000
_cell.length_c   1.000
_cell.angle_alpha   90.00
_cell.angle_beta   90.00
_cell.angle_gamma   90.00
#
_symmetry.space_group_name_H-M   'P 1'
#
loop_
_entity.id
_entity.type
_entity.pdbx_description
1 polymer ?
#
loop_
_entity_poly.entity_id
_entity_poly.type
_entity_poly.pdbx_seq_one_letter_code
_entity_poly.pdbx_strand_id
1 'polypeptide(L)'
;MVLSLAVPMGASATENKEFPDLNAEGSITVTLKNPKDGKSIGSENEFTLYKVADVVTENGYRFAYTADFAEAGTAPTADEQMNAELASKLSGIAKNSAAASVAKASVDSEGEISFGGLKVGLYLVVQSATGTGENKYAVAPFLVTIPMRETDGKLIYDVDATAKVGITPPEKPDRPPHKPPHPPKLPQTGQLWWPVFAAAAAGVLLLVAGVVNKRKNGSR
;
A
#
# COMPACT_ATOMS: atom_id res chain seq x y z
N MET A 1 45.33 -46.28 -40.85
CA MET A 1 45.49 -44.81 -40.82
C MET A 1 44.50 -44.29 -41.86
N VAL A 2 43.29 -43.83 -41.52
CA VAL A 2 42.87 -42.84 -40.54
C VAL A 2 41.42 -43.13 -40.13
N LEU A 3 41.16 -43.20 -38.82
CA LEU A 3 39.83 -43.34 -38.25
C LEU A 3 39.26 -41.93 -38.06
N SER A 4 38.33 -41.49 -38.91
CA SER A 4 37.66 -40.20 -38.77
C SER A 4 36.61 -40.29 -37.65
N LEU A 5 36.88 -39.66 -36.52
CA LEU A 5 35.87 -39.38 -35.50
C LEU A 5 34.97 -38.25 -36.02
N ALA A 6 33.70 -38.56 -36.26
CA ALA A 6 32.67 -37.55 -36.38
C ALA A 6 32.36 -37.01 -34.96
N VAL A 7 32.71 -35.76 -34.71
CA VAL A 7 32.29 -35.02 -33.51
C VAL A 7 30.81 -34.66 -33.71
N PRO A 8 29.89 -35.04 -32.79
CA PRO A 8 28.54 -34.51 -32.85
C PRO A 8 28.59 -33.02 -32.51
N MET A 9 28.27 -32.19 -33.50
CA MET A 9 27.97 -30.78 -33.34
C MET A 9 26.88 -30.67 -32.27
N GLY A 10 27.24 -30.17 -31.09
CA GLY A 10 26.27 -29.82 -30.07
C GLY A 10 25.31 -28.81 -30.67
N ALA A 11 24.08 -29.22 -30.93
CA ALA A 11 22.97 -28.31 -31.13
C ALA A 11 22.90 -27.46 -29.86
N SER A 12 23.43 -26.24 -29.93
CA SER A 12 23.13 -25.20 -28.96
C SER A 12 21.61 -25.09 -28.98
N ALA A 13 20.97 -25.46 -27.87
CA ALA A 13 19.55 -25.25 -27.69
C ALA A 13 19.33 -23.75 -27.85
N THR A 14 18.91 -23.34 -29.05
CA THR A 14 18.21 -22.08 -29.25
C THR A 14 17.02 -22.17 -28.33
N GLU A 15 17.13 -21.53 -27.16
CA GLU A 15 16.00 -21.13 -26.35
C GLU A 15 14.99 -20.55 -27.35
N ASN A 16 13.93 -21.29 -27.66
CA ASN A 16 12.83 -20.78 -28.44
C ASN A 16 12.18 -19.72 -27.56
N LYS A 17 12.74 -18.51 -27.61
CA LYS A 17 12.24 -17.36 -26.88
C LYS A 17 10.94 -16.95 -27.57
N GLU A 18 9.88 -17.63 -27.19
CA GLU A 18 8.56 -17.49 -27.79
C GLU A 18 8.14 -16.02 -27.63
N PHE A 19 8.02 -15.35 -28.78
CA PHE A 19 7.56 -13.99 -28.84
C PHE A 19 6.04 -13.96 -28.70
N PRO A 20 5.49 -12.95 -28.00
CA PRO A 20 4.05 -12.85 -27.86
C PRO A 20 3.38 -12.64 -29.22
N ASP A 21 2.18 -13.21 -29.37
CA ASP A 21 1.31 -12.87 -30.48
C ASP A 21 0.74 -11.48 -30.22
N LEU A 22 1.20 -10.50 -30.99
CA LEU A 22 0.80 -9.09 -30.83
C LEU A 22 -0.69 -8.86 -31.12
N ASN A 23 -1.35 -9.77 -31.84
CA ASN A 23 -2.78 -9.66 -32.16
C ASN A 23 -3.67 -10.29 -31.09
N ALA A 24 -3.10 -11.13 -30.23
CA ALA A 24 -3.82 -11.76 -29.14
C ALA A 24 -4.40 -10.72 -28.18
N GLU A 25 -5.48 -11.13 -27.55
CA GLU A 25 -6.15 -10.35 -26.51
C GLU A 25 -5.96 -11.07 -25.18
N GLY A 26 -5.83 -10.26 -24.13
CA GLY A 26 -5.71 -10.71 -22.77
C GLY A 26 -6.64 -9.97 -21.85
N SER A 27 -6.50 -10.26 -20.57
CA SER A 27 -7.24 -9.63 -19.50
C SER A 27 -6.32 -9.27 -18.35
N ILE A 28 -6.72 -8.27 -17.58
CA ILE A 28 -6.08 -7.91 -16.31
C ILE A 28 -7.15 -7.99 -15.24
N THR A 29 -6.89 -8.82 -14.24
CA THR A 29 -7.71 -8.95 -13.05
C THR A 29 -6.91 -8.49 -11.84
N VAL A 30 -7.55 -7.71 -10.98
CA VAL A 30 -6.93 -7.17 -9.76
C VAL A 30 -7.89 -7.38 -8.60
N THR A 31 -7.45 -8.13 -7.59
CA THR A 31 -8.19 -8.27 -6.35
C THR A 31 -7.68 -7.26 -5.32
N LEU A 32 -8.59 -6.50 -4.73
CA LEU A 32 -8.33 -5.46 -3.74
C LEU A 32 -8.75 -5.96 -2.36
N LYS A 33 -7.78 -6.48 -1.60
CA LYS A 33 -7.97 -6.96 -0.23
C LYS A 33 -7.21 -6.09 0.77
N ASN A 34 -7.87 -5.73 1.87
CA ASN A 34 -7.21 -5.03 2.95
C ASN A 34 -6.05 -5.90 3.50
N PRO A 35 -4.80 -5.42 3.48
CA PRO A 35 -3.65 -6.21 3.92
C PRO A 35 -3.65 -6.52 5.43
N LYS A 36 -4.48 -5.84 6.24
CA LYS A 36 -4.55 -6.05 7.70
C LYS A 36 -5.50 -7.19 8.11
N ASP A 37 -6.61 -7.34 7.41
CA ASP A 37 -7.68 -8.26 7.79
C ASP A 37 -8.18 -9.16 6.64
N GLY A 38 -7.65 -8.97 5.43
CA GLY A 38 -7.94 -9.78 4.25
C GLY A 38 -9.32 -9.53 3.64
N LYS A 39 -10.13 -8.61 4.19
CA LYS A 39 -11.45 -8.30 3.64
C LYS A 39 -11.34 -7.53 2.33
N SER A 40 -12.28 -7.79 1.43
CA SER A 40 -12.45 -7.06 0.19
C SER A 40 -12.72 -5.58 0.45
N ILE A 41 -12.12 -4.73 -0.37
CA ILE A 41 -12.34 -3.29 -0.35
C ILE A 41 -13.67 -2.99 -1.07
N GLY A 42 -14.46 -2.07 -0.52
CA GLY A 42 -15.79 -1.75 -1.02
C GLY A 42 -15.83 -1.18 -2.45
N SER A 43 -16.98 -1.37 -3.09
CA SER A 43 -17.30 -1.08 -4.50
C SER A 43 -17.27 0.40 -4.92
N GLU A 44 -17.01 1.31 -3.97
CA GLU A 44 -16.94 2.76 -4.22
C GLU A 44 -15.63 3.21 -4.85
N ASN A 45 -14.64 2.31 -4.98
CA ASN A 45 -13.37 2.63 -5.61
C ASN A 45 -13.46 2.40 -7.13
N GLU A 46 -12.92 3.34 -7.90
CA GLU A 46 -12.87 3.26 -9.35
C GLU A 46 -11.42 3.29 -9.82
N PHE A 47 -11.15 2.50 -10.86
CA PHE A 47 -9.85 2.39 -11.48
C PHE A 47 -9.94 2.68 -12.97
N THR A 48 -8.95 3.40 -13.46
CA THR A 48 -8.76 3.67 -14.88
C THR A 48 -7.51 2.96 -15.38
N LEU A 49 -7.64 2.31 -16.54
CA LEU A 49 -6.57 1.62 -17.23
C LEU A 49 -6.06 2.48 -18.38
N TYR A 50 -4.74 2.64 -18.47
CA TYR A 50 -4.07 3.34 -19.57
C TYR A 50 -3.09 2.41 -20.27
N LYS A 51 -3.04 2.42 -21.60
CA LYS A 51 -1.98 1.74 -22.37
C LYS A 51 -0.80 2.69 -22.49
N VAL A 52 0.26 2.42 -21.73
CA VAL A 52 1.42 3.31 -21.66
C VAL A 52 2.45 3.00 -22.74
N ALA A 53 2.57 1.74 -23.15
CA ALA A 53 3.52 1.35 -24.18
C ALA A 53 3.03 0.16 -25.01
N ASP A 54 3.40 0.15 -26.28
CA ASP A 54 3.28 -0.99 -27.17
C ASP A 54 4.49 -1.92 -27.03
N VAL A 55 4.29 -3.22 -27.27
CA VAL A 55 5.39 -4.19 -27.37
C VAL A 55 5.90 -4.18 -28.80
N VAL A 56 7.21 -4.03 -28.95
CA VAL A 56 7.90 -4.18 -30.23
C VAL A 56 8.84 -5.38 -30.15
N THR A 57 8.81 -6.22 -31.17
CA THR A 57 9.62 -7.45 -31.26
C THR A 57 10.71 -7.37 -32.33
N GLU A 58 10.74 -6.30 -33.12
CA GLU A 58 11.78 -6.04 -34.11
C GLU A 58 13.12 -5.83 -33.38
N ASN A 59 14.04 -6.80 -33.48
CA ASN A 59 15.31 -6.87 -32.75
C ASN A 59 15.19 -7.17 -31.25
N GLY A 60 14.16 -7.93 -30.86
CA GLY A 60 13.97 -8.40 -29.49
C GLY A 60 12.78 -7.74 -28.81
N TYR A 61 12.42 -8.26 -27.63
CA TYR A 61 11.26 -7.79 -26.86
C TYR A 61 11.60 -6.48 -26.14
N ARG A 62 10.90 -5.40 -26.50
CA ARG A 62 11.03 -4.08 -25.89
C ARG A 62 9.70 -3.35 -25.86
N PHE A 63 9.62 -2.33 -25.01
CA PHE A 63 8.47 -1.43 -24.98
C PHE A 63 8.76 -0.16 -25.78
N ALA A 64 7.72 0.41 -26.38
CA ALA A 64 7.73 1.72 -26.99
C ALA A 64 6.55 2.52 -26.43
N TYR A 65 6.82 3.65 -25.77
CA TYR A 65 5.75 4.47 -25.21
C TYR A 65 4.74 4.89 -26.28
N THR A 66 3.47 4.90 -25.92
CA THR A 66 2.41 5.50 -26.73
C THR A 66 2.57 7.03 -26.75
N ALA A 67 1.90 7.71 -27.68
CA ALA A 67 2.06 9.16 -27.88
C ALA A 67 1.83 9.97 -26.59
N ASP A 68 0.82 9.60 -25.79
CA ASP A 68 0.45 10.28 -24.54
C ASP A 68 1.52 10.16 -23.43
N PHE A 69 2.45 9.22 -23.57
CA PHE A 69 3.52 8.94 -22.61
C PHE A 69 4.92 9.16 -23.17
N ALA A 70 5.07 9.74 -24.36
CA ALA A 70 6.36 9.99 -24.99
C ALA A 70 7.29 10.87 -24.13
N GLU A 71 6.72 11.80 -23.34
CA GLU A 71 7.47 12.65 -22.41
C GLU A 71 8.04 11.91 -21.19
N ALA A 72 7.65 10.65 -20.97
CA ALA A 72 8.20 9.84 -19.90
C ALA A 72 9.70 9.51 -20.10
N GLY A 73 10.22 9.67 -21.33
CA GLY A 73 11.62 9.46 -21.70
C GLY A 73 11.85 8.07 -22.29
N THR A 74 12.81 7.34 -21.75
CA THR A 74 13.11 5.96 -22.19
C THR A 74 12.01 5.00 -21.73
N ALA A 75 11.52 4.18 -22.66
CA ALA A 75 10.56 3.13 -22.36
C ALA A 75 11.16 2.12 -21.36
N PRO A 76 10.35 1.60 -20.41
CA PRO A 76 10.87 0.68 -19.41
C PRO A 76 11.26 -0.64 -20.04
N THR A 77 12.05 -1.42 -19.32
CA THR A 77 12.30 -2.83 -19.58
C THR A 77 11.26 -3.71 -18.87
N ALA A 78 11.22 -5.01 -19.19
CA ALA A 78 10.29 -5.95 -18.56
C ALA A 78 10.48 -6.04 -17.02
N ASP A 79 11.72 -5.92 -16.55
CA ASP A 79 12.07 -5.95 -15.13
C ASP A 79 11.61 -4.69 -14.37
N GLU A 80 11.50 -3.56 -15.07
CA GLU A 80 11.07 -2.28 -14.49
C GLU A 80 9.55 -2.17 -14.29
N GLN A 81 8.78 -3.20 -14.67
CA GLN A 81 7.35 -3.27 -14.39
C GLN A 81 7.03 -3.21 -12.88
N MET A 82 7.96 -3.65 -12.02
CA MET A 82 7.77 -3.58 -10.55
C MET A 82 8.20 -2.24 -9.94
N ASN A 83 8.66 -1.28 -10.75
CA ASN A 83 9.14 -0.01 -10.26
C ASN A 83 7.98 0.93 -9.89
N ALA A 84 7.73 1.10 -8.59
CA ALA A 84 6.68 1.95 -8.06
C ALA A 84 6.88 3.45 -8.37
N GLU A 85 8.13 3.91 -8.48
CA GLU A 85 8.44 5.31 -8.82
C GLU A 85 8.07 5.61 -10.27
N LEU A 86 8.37 4.66 -11.17
CA LEU A 86 7.98 4.75 -12.57
C LEU A 86 6.46 4.78 -12.73
N ALA A 87 5.75 3.86 -12.05
CA ALA A 87 4.28 3.84 -12.08
C ALA A 87 3.68 5.16 -11.55
N SER A 88 4.27 5.72 -10.49
CA SER A 88 3.88 7.02 -9.94
C SER A 88 4.11 8.16 -10.94
N LYS A 89 5.28 8.19 -11.60
CA LYS A 89 5.60 9.18 -12.65
C LYS A 89 4.61 9.12 -13.80
N LEU A 90 4.35 7.92 -14.34
CA LEU A 90 3.41 7.72 -15.44
C LEU A 90 1.97 8.09 -15.04
N SER A 91 1.58 7.82 -13.78
CA SER A 91 0.26 8.26 -13.29
C SER A 91 0.12 9.78 -13.24
N GLY A 92 1.20 10.50 -12.93
CA GLY A 92 1.23 11.96 -12.98
C GLY A 92 1.07 12.49 -14.40
N ILE A 93 1.74 11.86 -15.37
CA ILE A 93 1.58 12.18 -16.80
C ILE A 93 0.13 11.93 -17.22
N ALA A 94 -0.43 10.75 -16.95
CA ALA A 94 -1.81 10.41 -17.33
C ALA A 94 -2.84 11.43 -16.82
N LYS A 95 -2.66 11.94 -15.60
CA LYS A 95 -3.53 12.96 -14.99
C LYS A 95 -3.35 14.35 -15.62
N ASN A 96 -2.13 14.71 -16.01
CA ASN A 96 -1.80 16.05 -16.50
C ASN A 96 -1.98 16.20 -18.02
N SER A 97 -1.70 15.15 -18.79
CA SER A 97 -1.78 15.17 -20.25
C SER A 97 -3.17 14.80 -20.79
N ALA A 98 -4.12 14.47 -19.92
CA ALA A 98 -5.44 13.94 -20.28
C ALA A 98 -5.33 12.73 -21.22
N ALA A 99 -4.39 11.82 -20.91
CA ALA A 99 -4.13 10.61 -21.70
C ALA A 99 -5.41 9.80 -21.94
N ALA A 100 -5.52 9.17 -23.11
CA ALA A 100 -6.67 8.37 -23.45
C ALA A 100 -6.74 7.11 -22.56
N SER A 101 -7.79 7.03 -21.73
CA SER A 101 -8.06 5.81 -20.96
C SER A 101 -8.56 4.70 -21.89
N VAL A 102 -8.02 3.50 -21.72
CA VAL A 102 -8.45 2.29 -22.44
C VAL A 102 -9.77 1.78 -21.87
N ALA A 103 -9.88 1.78 -20.55
CA ALA A 103 -11.06 1.28 -19.84
C ALA A 103 -11.15 1.89 -18.44
N LYS A 104 -12.35 1.82 -17.86
CA LYS A 104 -12.64 2.16 -16.47
C LYS A 104 -13.48 1.06 -15.84
N ALA A 105 -13.19 0.72 -14.60
CA ALA A 105 -13.92 -0.28 -13.85
C ALA A 105 -14.05 0.14 -12.38
N SER A 106 -15.21 -0.12 -11.80
CA SER A 106 -15.44 -0.01 -10.37
C SER A 106 -15.22 -1.36 -9.70
N VAL A 107 -14.83 -1.35 -8.43
CA VAL A 107 -14.66 -2.57 -7.65
C VAL A 107 -16.01 -3.26 -7.48
N ASP A 108 -16.05 -4.58 -7.67
CA ASP A 108 -17.28 -5.35 -7.50
C ASP A 108 -17.53 -5.76 -6.04
N SER A 109 -18.54 -6.61 -5.81
CA SER A 109 -18.89 -7.12 -4.47
C SER A 109 -17.84 -8.04 -3.86
N GLU A 110 -16.96 -8.62 -4.67
CA GLU A 110 -15.90 -9.53 -4.24
C GLU A 110 -14.58 -8.79 -3.99
N GLY A 111 -14.53 -7.48 -4.28
CA GLY A 111 -13.32 -6.67 -4.18
C GLY A 111 -12.45 -6.76 -5.42
N GLU A 112 -12.99 -7.19 -6.56
CA GLU A 112 -12.25 -7.39 -7.80
C GLU A 112 -12.54 -6.28 -8.81
N ILE A 113 -11.54 -5.98 -9.65
CA ILE A 113 -11.71 -5.28 -10.92
C ILE A 113 -11.13 -6.14 -12.04
N SER A 114 -11.83 -6.18 -13.17
CA SER A 114 -11.43 -6.97 -14.32
C SER A 114 -11.56 -6.14 -15.62
N PHE A 115 -10.50 -6.16 -16.42
CA PHE A 115 -10.42 -5.50 -17.72
C PHE A 115 -10.13 -6.54 -18.80
N GLY A 116 -11.05 -6.73 -19.76
CA GLY A 116 -10.90 -7.71 -20.85
C GLY A 116 -10.65 -7.07 -22.23
N GLY A 117 -10.33 -7.90 -23.22
CA GLY A 117 -10.15 -7.47 -24.61
C GLY A 117 -8.91 -6.60 -24.83
N LEU A 118 -7.89 -6.76 -23.98
CA LEU A 118 -6.71 -5.91 -23.98
C LEU A 118 -5.67 -6.46 -24.94
N LYS A 119 -5.16 -5.61 -25.84
CA LYS A 119 -4.06 -5.99 -26.73
C LYS A 119 -2.74 -6.16 -25.96
N VAL A 120 -1.77 -6.82 -26.58
CA VAL A 120 -0.40 -6.90 -26.04
C VAL A 120 0.18 -5.50 -25.83
N GLY A 121 0.79 -5.28 -24.67
CA GLY A 121 1.25 -3.96 -24.25
C GLY A 121 1.61 -3.87 -22.77
N LEU A 122 2.16 -2.71 -22.39
CA LEU A 122 2.32 -2.28 -21.01
C LEU A 122 1.16 -1.36 -20.64
N TYR A 123 0.56 -1.64 -19.49
CA TYR A 123 -0.59 -0.96 -18.96
C TYR A 123 -0.29 -0.36 -17.59
N LEU A 124 -0.91 0.78 -17.31
CA LEU A 124 -0.88 1.45 -16.02
C LEU A 124 -2.29 1.44 -15.43
N VAL A 125 -2.40 0.91 -14.22
CA VAL A 125 -3.65 0.93 -13.44
C VAL A 125 -3.57 2.08 -12.44
N VAL A 126 -4.55 2.98 -12.47
CA VAL A 126 -4.61 4.16 -11.59
C VAL A 126 -5.97 4.24 -10.92
N GLN A 127 -6.00 4.45 -9.61
CA GLN A 127 -7.24 4.75 -8.90
C GLN A 127 -7.75 6.14 -9.30
N SER A 128 -8.93 6.20 -9.92
CA SER A 128 -9.61 7.43 -10.36
C SER A 128 -10.61 7.95 -9.32
N ALA A 129 -11.22 7.07 -8.53
CA ALA A 129 -12.08 7.45 -7.42
C ALA A 129 -11.74 6.64 -6.16
N THR A 130 -11.76 7.32 -5.01
CA THR A 130 -11.56 6.71 -3.70
C THR A 130 -12.89 6.63 -2.96
N GLY A 131 -13.15 5.48 -2.35
CA GLY A 131 -14.34 5.28 -1.52
C GLY A 131 -14.38 6.21 -0.29
N THR A 132 -15.54 6.27 0.36
CA THR A 132 -15.75 7.18 1.50
C THR A 132 -15.66 6.44 2.85
N GLY A 133 -15.40 7.18 3.94
CA GLY A 133 -15.40 6.63 5.30
C GLY A 133 -14.45 5.45 5.51
N GLU A 134 -15.01 4.30 5.91
CA GLU A 134 -14.28 3.06 6.19
C GLU A 134 -13.72 2.37 4.93
N ASN A 135 -14.15 2.81 3.74
CA ASN A 135 -13.71 2.33 2.43
C ASN A 135 -12.70 3.26 1.73
N LYS A 136 -12.15 4.25 2.43
CA LYS A 136 -11.16 5.20 1.90
C LYS A 136 -9.76 4.56 1.80
N TYR A 137 -9.62 3.56 0.95
CA TYR A 137 -8.35 2.92 0.65
C TYR A 137 -7.64 3.65 -0.48
N ALA A 138 -6.40 4.06 -0.24
CA ALA A 138 -5.55 4.61 -1.29
C ALA A 138 -4.73 3.48 -1.92
N VAL A 139 -4.85 3.32 -3.23
CA VAL A 139 -4.12 2.31 -3.99
C VAL A 139 -3.05 3.00 -4.83
N ALA A 140 -1.80 2.61 -4.59
CA ALA A 140 -0.69 3.11 -5.39
C ALA A 140 -0.86 2.68 -6.85
N PRO A 141 -0.53 3.53 -7.85
CA PRO A 141 -0.53 3.13 -9.24
C PRO A 141 0.51 2.05 -9.49
N PHE A 142 0.23 1.12 -10.39
CA PHE A 142 1.13 0.02 -10.72
C PHE A 142 1.06 -0.36 -12.20
N LEU A 143 2.13 -1.00 -12.68
CA LEU A 143 2.28 -1.41 -14.07
C LEU A 143 1.99 -2.90 -14.27
N VAL A 144 1.28 -3.21 -15.35
CA VAL A 144 0.89 -4.57 -15.75
C VAL A 144 1.23 -4.78 -17.21
N THR A 145 1.90 -5.88 -17.54
CA THR A 145 2.26 -6.24 -18.92
C THR A 145 1.36 -7.36 -19.40
N ILE A 146 0.87 -7.26 -20.63
CA ILE A 146 0.20 -8.35 -21.35
C ILE A 146 1.05 -8.70 -22.57
N PRO A 147 1.48 -9.97 -22.76
CA PRO A 147 1.43 -11.03 -21.75
C PRO A 147 2.53 -10.85 -20.70
N MET A 148 2.28 -11.36 -19.50
CA MET A 148 3.30 -11.53 -18.47
C MET A 148 4.04 -12.86 -18.70
N ARG A 149 5.36 -12.86 -18.58
CA ARG A 149 6.16 -14.08 -18.72
C ARG A 149 6.39 -14.70 -17.34
N GLU A 150 6.08 -15.99 -17.19
CA GLU A 150 6.41 -16.77 -15.99
C GLU A 150 7.86 -17.26 -16.00
N THR A 151 8.30 -17.74 -14.84
CA THR A 151 9.65 -18.29 -14.63
C THR A 151 9.97 -19.49 -15.54
N ASP A 152 8.95 -20.22 -15.98
CA ASP A 152 9.06 -21.35 -16.91
C ASP A 152 9.08 -20.91 -18.40
N GLY A 153 9.01 -19.62 -18.67
CA GLY A 153 8.98 -19.04 -20.02
C GLY A 153 7.58 -18.94 -20.64
N LYS A 154 6.54 -19.44 -19.98
CA LYS A 154 5.16 -19.39 -20.46
C LYS A 154 4.65 -17.95 -20.51
N LEU A 155 3.92 -17.62 -21.56
CA LEU A 155 3.23 -16.35 -21.72
C LEU A 155 1.81 -16.43 -21.15
N ILE A 156 1.49 -15.53 -20.24
CA ILE A 156 0.17 -15.39 -19.61
C ILE A 156 -0.48 -14.12 -20.12
N TYR A 157 -1.59 -14.28 -20.83
CA TYR A 157 -2.39 -13.16 -21.34
C TYR A 157 -3.48 -12.74 -20.36
N ASP A 158 -3.99 -13.66 -19.54
CA ASP A 158 -4.92 -13.39 -18.45
C ASP A 158 -4.15 -13.19 -17.15
N VAL A 159 -3.83 -11.93 -16.86
CA VAL A 159 -2.89 -11.56 -15.80
C VAL A 159 -3.63 -11.20 -14.51
N ASP A 160 -3.36 -11.96 -13.45
CA ASP A 160 -3.70 -11.56 -12.08
C ASP A 160 -2.59 -10.64 -11.53
N ALA A 161 -2.94 -9.37 -11.29
CA ALA A 161 -2.02 -8.36 -10.76
C ALA A 161 -2.22 -8.08 -9.26
N THR A 162 -2.98 -8.90 -8.53
CA THR A 162 -3.26 -8.77 -7.09
C THR A 162 -2.00 -8.62 -6.26
N ALA A 163 -0.94 -9.36 -6.58
CA ALA A 163 0.32 -9.32 -5.84
C ALA A 163 1.05 -7.96 -5.92
N LYS A 164 0.73 -7.12 -6.92
CA LYS A 164 1.40 -5.84 -7.19
C LYS A 164 0.68 -4.65 -6.59
N VAL A 165 -0.46 -4.88 -5.92
CA VAL A 165 -1.30 -3.81 -5.40
C VAL A 165 -0.73 -3.29 -4.08
N GLY A 166 -0.22 -2.06 -4.10
CA GLY A 166 0.13 -1.32 -2.89
C GLY A 166 -1.11 -0.66 -2.27
N ILE A 167 -1.77 -1.33 -1.32
CA ILE A 167 -2.95 -0.79 -0.62
C ILE A 167 -2.51 -0.09 0.67
N THR A 168 -2.85 1.19 0.78
CA THR A 168 -2.77 1.95 2.03
C THR A 168 -4.15 2.02 2.68
N PRO A 169 -4.36 1.40 3.87
CA PRO A 169 -5.61 1.50 4.59
C PRO A 169 -5.94 2.95 4.96
N PRO A 170 -7.23 3.32 5.08
CA PRO A 170 -7.60 4.63 5.61
C PRO A 170 -6.91 4.85 6.96
N GLU A 171 -6.35 6.05 7.15
CA GLU A 171 -6.03 6.50 8.50
C GLU A 171 -7.32 6.40 9.31
N LYS A 172 -7.26 5.66 10.42
CA LYS A 172 -8.37 5.65 11.38
C LYS A 172 -8.64 7.11 11.73
N PRO A 173 -9.91 7.57 11.80
CA PRO A 173 -10.21 8.88 12.36
C PRO A 173 -9.45 9.00 13.67
N ASP A 174 -8.61 10.01 13.77
CA ASP A 174 -7.81 10.27 14.95
C ASP A 174 -8.68 10.06 16.19
N ARG A 175 -8.25 9.17 17.08
CA ARG A 175 -8.64 9.36 18.48
C ARG A 175 -8.34 10.81 18.81
N PRO A 176 -9.22 11.51 19.56
CA PRO A 176 -9.00 12.91 19.91
C PRO A 176 -7.53 13.11 20.33
N PRO A 177 -6.91 14.22 19.89
CA PRO A 177 -5.46 14.38 19.80
C PRO A 177 -4.78 13.82 21.04
N HIS A 178 -3.77 12.97 20.81
CA HIS A 178 -2.93 12.38 21.83
C HIS A 178 -2.59 13.46 22.86
N LYS A 179 -3.19 13.40 24.05
CA LYS A 179 -2.78 14.25 25.18
C LYS A 179 -1.27 14.03 25.35
N PRO A 180 -0.47 15.09 25.56
CA PRO A 180 0.97 14.96 25.74
C PRO A 180 1.27 13.90 26.81
N PRO A 181 2.39 13.15 26.67
CA PRO A 181 2.71 12.03 27.54
C PRO A 181 2.61 12.51 28.98
N HIS A 182 1.67 11.95 29.73
CA HIS A 182 1.56 12.25 31.15
C HIS A 182 2.92 11.97 31.78
N PRO A 183 3.50 12.91 32.56
CA PRO A 183 4.73 12.65 33.30
C PRO A 183 4.56 11.37 34.12
N PRO A 184 5.64 10.59 34.34
CA PRO A 184 5.55 9.30 35.00
C PRO A 184 4.71 9.46 36.27
N LYS A 185 3.60 8.72 36.35
CA LYS A 185 2.79 8.65 37.57
C LYS A 185 3.69 8.05 38.63
N LEU A 186 4.26 8.92 39.46
CA LEU A 186 4.81 8.55 40.76
C LEU A 186 3.77 7.63 41.41
N PRO A 187 4.19 6.54 42.09
CA PRO A 187 3.24 5.82 42.92
C PRO A 187 2.60 6.85 43.82
N GLN A 188 1.29 7.01 43.70
CA GLN A 188 0.49 7.82 44.62
C GLN A 188 0.52 7.05 45.94
N THR A 189 1.66 7.18 46.61
CA THR A 189 1.86 6.70 47.95
C THR A 189 0.78 7.37 48.77
N GLY A 190 0.06 6.54 49.50
CA GLY A 190 -0.85 7.00 50.51
C GLY A 190 -0.07 7.81 51.53
N GLN A 191 0.07 9.10 51.27
CA GLN A 191 0.34 10.12 52.27
C GLN A 191 -0.98 10.31 53.04
N LEU A 192 -1.29 9.22 53.73
CA LEU A 192 -2.35 9.02 54.67
C LEU A 192 -2.27 10.20 55.63
N TRP A 193 -3.33 11.02 55.70
CA TRP A 193 -3.40 12.30 56.44
C TRP A 193 -3.18 12.20 57.96
N TRP A 194 -2.75 11.06 58.49
CA TRP A 194 -2.50 10.85 59.91
C TRP A 194 -1.56 11.87 60.54
N PRO A 195 -0.53 12.46 59.89
CA PRO A 195 0.30 13.47 60.54
C PRO A 195 -0.50 14.74 60.85
N VAL A 196 -1.42 15.13 59.96
CA VAL A 196 -2.26 16.32 60.13
C VAL A 196 -3.34 16.07 61.18
N PHE A 197 -4.01 14.92 61.14
CA PHE A 197 -5.02 14.56 62.15
C PHE A 197 -4.41 14.33 63.54
N ALA A 198 -3.22 13.72 63.63
CA ALA A 198 -2.49 13.55 64.90
C ALA A 198 -2.05 14.90 65.48
N ALA A 199 -1.54 15.81 64.65
CA ALA A 199 -1.17 17.15 65.09
C ALA A 199 -2.38 17.97 65.56
N ALA A 200 -3.53 17.87 64.86
CA ALA A 200 -4.75 18.54 65.26
C ALA A 200 -5.27 18.03 66.63
N ALA A 201 -5.26 16.71 66.86
CA ALA A 201 -5.66 16.12 68.13
C ALA A 201 -4.74 16.57 69.29
N ALA A 202 -3.42 16.62 69.06
CA ALA A 202 -2.47 17.12 70.04
C ALA A 202 -2.69 18.61 70.35
N GLY A 203 -2.99 19.43 69.34
CA GLY A 203 -3.32 20.84 69.51
C GLY A 203 -4.56 21.08 70.37
N VAL A 204 -5.63 20.31 70.15
CA VAL A 204 -6.86 20.40 70.97
C VAL A 204 -6.59 20.01 72.41
N LEU A 205 -5.79 18.97 72.66
CA LEU A 205 -5.41 18.57 74.02
C LEU A 205 -4.67 19.67 74.78
N LEU A 206 -3.73 20.37 74.11
CA LEU A 206 -3.01 21.49 74.72
C LEU A 206 -3.93 22.68 75.02
N LEU A 207 -4.89 23.00 74.15
CA LEU A 207 -5.86 24.07 74.41
C LEU A 207 -6.78 23.73 75.59
N VAL A 208 -7.26 22.50 75.69
CA VAL A 208 -8.08 22.05 76.82
C VAL A 208 -7.27 22.10 78.11
N ALA A 209 -6.05 21.56 78.12
CA ALA A 209 -5.16 21.61 79.27
C ALA A 209 -4.86 23.06 79.70
N GLY A 210 -4.62 23.96 78.74
CA GLY A 210 -4.39 25.38 78.98
C GLY A 210 -5.59 26.07 79.64
N VAL A 211 -6.82 25.81 79.17
CA VAL A 211 -8.04 26.37 79.77
C VAL A 211 -8.28 25.81 81.17
N VAL A 212 -8.06 24.52 81.39
CA VAL A 212 -8.19 23.91 82.72
C VAL A 212 -7.15 24.48 83.70
N ASN A 213 -5.91 24.67 83.25
CA ASN A 213 -4.85 25.23 84.09
C ASN A 213 -5.08 26.72 84.39
N LYS A 214 -5.63 27.48 83.43
CA LYS A 214 -6.07 28.87 83.64
C LYS A 214 -7.21 28.96 84.67
N ARG A 215 -8.17 28.04 84.65
CA ARG A 215 -9.25 27.99 85.65
C ARG A 215 -8.74 27.61 87.04
N LYS A 216 -7.74 26.72 87.13
CA LYS A 216 -7.13 26.34 88.42
C LYS A 216 -6.25 27.42 89.01
N ASN A 217 -5.57 28.23 88.19
CA ASN A 217 -4.69 29.30 88.66
C ASN A 217 -5.39 30.67 88.81
N GLY A 218 -6.63 30.82 88.36
CA GLY A 218 -7.45 32.03 88.55
C GLY A 218 -8.23 32.09 89.87
N SER A 219 -8.02 31.14 90.79
CA SER A 219 -8.62 31.13 92.14
C SER A 219 -7.58 31.14 93.26
N ARG A 220 -6.47 31.85 93.06
CA ARG A 220 -5.60 32.30 94.16
C ARG A 220 -5.41 33.80 94.08
#